data_AF-A0A7V3ND47-F1
#
_entry.id   AF-A0A7V3ND47-F1
#
_cell.length_a   1.000
_cell.length_b   1.000
_cell.length_c   1.000
_cell.angle_alpha   90.00
_cell.angle_beta   90.00
_cell.angle_gamma   90.00
#
_symmetry.space_group_name_H-M   'P 1'
#
loop_
_entity.id
_entity.type
_entity.pdbx_description
1 polymer ?
#
loop_
_entity_poly.entity_id
_entity_poly.type
_entity_poly.pdbx_seq_one_letter_code
_entity_poly.pdbx_strand_id
1 'polypeptide(L)'
;MLVEKLENYLKKLAKDYLGKEHTQIRHHIRVFVPSDLNLGDFSTNILFLFSKILKKSPYDIFNALKSKIEKLPYIEKLEIVNGYLNIFVSKKILFENFKTILLKNSKFLENNLGRRQKLIIEYVSANPTGPLHLGNARGAVIGDILAKLFKLSNFKVTKEYYVNDRGRQIEILVDSILYHLGQGEYNEEFYQGDYIKEVAEIVKNNLKTFDRKEIKKITLKYILDKLIKKPLQKFGTQFDNFYFET
;
A
#
# COMPACT_ATOMS: atom_id res chain seq x y z
N MET A 1 -5.45 -14.87 -10.73
CA MET A 1 -5.04 -15.02 -12.15
C MET A 1 -4.89 -16.47 -12.66
N LEU A 2 -4.17 -17.41 -12.03
CA LEU A 2 -4.23 -18.85 -12.39
C LEU A 2 -5.09 -19.68 -11.43
N VAL A 3 -4.93 -19.47 -10.12
CA VAL A 3 -5.77 -20.09 -9.08
C VAL A 3 -7.26 -19.85 -9.36
N GLU A 4 -7.67 -18.61 -9.58
CA GLU A 4 -9.07 -18.27 -9.93
C GLU A 4 -9.52 -18.94 -11.24
N LYS A 5 -8.63 -19.05 -12.24
CA LYS A 5 -8.94 -19.71 -13.51
C LYS A 5 -9.18 -21.20 -13.29
N LEU A 6 -8.34 -21.85 -12.49
CA LEU A 6 -8.49 -23.24 -12.07
C LEU A 6 -9.77 -23.42 -11.25
N GLU A 7 -10.02 -22.59 -10.23
CA GLU A 7 -11.25 -22.67 -9.44
C GLU A 7 -12.51 -22.51 -10.29
N ASN A 8 -12.52 -21.54 -11.21
CA ASN A 8 -13.66 -21.32 -12.10
C ASN A 8 -13.85 -22.50 -13.06
N TYR A 9 -12.75 -23.05 -13.60
CA TYR A 9 -12.80 -24.26 -14.41
C TYR A 9 -13.35 -25.45 -13.61
N LEU A 10 -12.87 -25.67 -12.40
CA LEU A 10 -13.33 -26.75 -11.52
C LEU A 10 -14.79 -26.59 -11.11
N LYS A 11 -15.26 -25.36 -10.87
CA LYS A 11 -16.68 -25.05 -10.63
C LYS A 11 -17.54 -25.38 -11.86
N LYS A 12 -17.04 -25.11 -13.07
CA LYS A 12 -17.71 -25.50 -14.32
C LYS A 12 -17.71 -27.03 -14.49
N LEU A 13 -16.58 -27.67 -14.26
CA LEU A 13 -16.45 -29.14 -14.32
C LEU A 13 -17.42 -29.82 -13.34
N ALA A 14 -17.57 -29.28 -12.13
CA ALA A 14 -18.56 -29.76 -11.16
C ALA A 14 -20.00 -29.64 -11.66
N LYS A 15 -20.35 -28.52 -12.32
CA LYS A 15 -21.66 -28.35 -12.95
C LYS A 15 -21.89 -29.38 -14.05
N ASP A 16 -20.89 -29.61 -14.90
CA ASP A 16 -21.00 -30.54 -16.02
C ASP A 16 -21.11 -32.00 -15.56
N TYR A 17 -20.48 -32.35 -14.44
CA TYR A 17 -20.42 -33.72 -13.93
C TYR A 17 -21.55 -34.07 -12.95
N LEU A 18 -21.98 -33.12 -12.11
CA LEU A 18 -22.97 -33.33 -11.05
C LEU A 18 -24.34 -32.71 -11.38
N GLY A 19 -24.47 -31.98 -12.48
CA GLY A 19 -25.71 -31.32 -12.87
C GLY A 19 -26.22 -30.35 -11.78
N LYS A 20 -27.47 -30.53 -11.33
CA LYS A 20 -28.09 -29.68 -10.31
C LYS A 20 -27.40 -29.78 -8.95
N GLU A 21 -26.78 -30.91 -8.62
CA GLU A 21 -26.17 -31.15 -7.30
C GLU A 21 -24.89 -30.33 -7.07
N HIS A 22 -24.27 -29.80 -8.13
CA HIS A 22 -23.06 -28.98 -8.00
C HIS A 22 -23.26 -27.75 -7.10
N THR A 23 -24.49 -27.24 -6.98
CA THR A 23 -24.81 -26.05 -6.16
C THR A 23 -24.47 -26.26 -4.69
N GLN A 24 -24.52 -27.51 -4.21
CA GLN A 24 -24.18 -27.89 -2.83
C GLN A 24 -22.68 -27.68 -2.53
N ILE A 25 -21.81 -27.86 -3.53
CA ILE A 25 -20.36 -27.83 -3.34
C ILE A 25 -19.65 -26.66 -4.02
N ARG A 26 -20.29 -25.97 -4.97
CA ARG A 26 -19.66 -24.93 -5.81
C ARG A 26 -18.91 -23.86 -5.00
N HIS A 27 -19.48 -23.44 -3.87
CA HIS A 27 -18.89 -22.40 -3.01
C HIS A 27 -17.75 -22.92 -2.12
N HIS A 28 -17.65 -24.24 -1.96
CA HIS A 28 -16.64 -24.94 -1.16
C HIS A 28 -15.44 -25.41 -1.97
N ILE A 29 -15.53 -25.41 -3.30
CA ILE A 29 -14.39 -25.70 -4.18
C ILE A 29 -13.33 -24.62 -3.97
N ARG A 30 -12.13 -25.07 -3.60
CA ARG A 30 -10.97 -24.22 -3.37
C ARG A 30 -9.75 -24.78 -4.10
N VAL A 31 -8.92 -23.88 -4.59
CA VAL A 31 -7.56 -24.18 -5.06
C VAL A 31 -6.61 -23.37 -4.20
N PHE A 32 -5.59 -24.03 -3.66
CA PHE A 32 -4.65 -23.44 -2.72
C PHE A 32 -3.24 -23.98 -2.96
N VAL A 33 -2.24 -23.32 -2.41
CA VAL A 33 -0.85 -23.81 -2.43
C VAL A 33 -0.71 -24.87 -1.33
N PRO A 34 -0.22 -26.09 -1.64
CA PRO A 34 -0.02 -27.11 -0.63
C PRO A 34 1.06 -26.70 0.38
N SER A 35 0.97 -27.19 1.61
CA SER A 35 1.99 -26.94 2.65
C SER A 35 3.33 -27.61 2.32
N ASP A 36 3.30 -28.77 1.67
CA ASP A 36 4.47 -29.45 1.12
C ASP A 36 4.54 -29.18 -0.40
N LEU A 37 5.58 -28.46 -0.82
CA LEU A 37 5.80 -28.07 -2.21
C LEU A 37 6.17 -29.26 -3.12
N ASN A 38 6.56 -30.41 -2.56
CA ASN A 38 6.79 -31.62 -3.35
C ASN A 38 5.49 -32.21 -3.90
N LEU A 39 4.35 -31.85 -3.30
CA LEU A 39 3.04 -32.32 -3.75
C LEU A 39 2.56 -31.60 -5.01
N GLY A 40 3.18 -30.48 -5.39
CA GLY A 40 2.85 -29.71 -6.60
C GLY A 40 2.70 -28.22 -6.35
N ASP A 41 2.39 -27.47 -7.40
CA ASP A 41 2.24 -26.00 -7.33
C ASP A 41 0.91 -25.61 -6.67
N PHE A 42 -0.14 -26.40 -6.91
CA PHE A 42 -1.47 -26.19 -6.34
C PHE A 42 -2.10 -27.51 -5.91
N SER A 43 -3.06 -27.41 -5.01
CA SER A 43 -3.89 -28.52 -4.56
C SER A 43 -5.36 -28.09 -4.49
N THR A 44 -6.28 -29.05 -4.58
CA THR A 44 -7.71 -28.79 -4.47
C THR A 44 -8.44 -29.90 -3.72
N ASN A 45 -9.47 -29.49 -2.98
CA ASN A 45 -10.36 -30.36 -2.22
C ASN A 45 -11.48 -31.00 -3.07
N ILE A 46 -11.45 -30.85 -4.40
CA ILE A 46 -12.57 -31.24 -5.27
C ILE A 46 -12.93 -32.73 -5.15
N LEU A 47 -11.94 -33.62 -4.96
CA LEU A 47 -12.19 -35.06 -4.88
C LEU A 47 -13.05 -35.41 -3.66
N PHE A 48 -12.77 -34.82 -2.50
CA PHE A 48 -13.60 -35.00 -1.29
C PHE A 48 -15.04 -34.51 -1.49
N LEU A 49 -15.18 -33.35 -2.13
CA LEU A 49 -16.50 -32.76 -2.38
C LEU A 49 -17.33 -33.65 -3.31
N PHE A 50 -16.71 -34.21 -4.34
CA PHE A 50 -17.36 -35.17 -5.24
C PHE A 50 -17.63 -36.50 -4.55
N SER A 51 -16.72 -37.02 -3.73
CA SER A 51 -16.89 -38.27 -2.99
C SER A 51 -18.13 -38.22 -2.10
N LYS A 52 -18.37 -37.09 -1.44
CA LYS A 52 -19.55 -36.90 -0.57
C LYS A 52 -20.88 -37.01 -1.33
N ILE A 53 -20.92 -36.51 -2.56
CA ILE A 53 -22.14 -36.52 -3.40
C ILE A 53 -22.29 -37.88 -4.10
N LEU A 54 -21.24 -38.32 -4.80
CA LEU A 54 -21.26 -39.49 -5.66
C LEU A 54 -21.13 -40.81 -4.91
N LYS A 55 -20.76 -40.77 -3.61
CA LYS A 55 -20.47 -41.96 -2.78
C LYS A 55 -19.42 -42.89 -3.42
N LYS A 56 -18.43 -42.29 -4.09
CA LYS A 56 -17.30 -42.98 -4.74
C LYS A 56 -15.97 -42.61 -4.08
N SER A 57 -14.98 -43.49 -4.21
CA SER A 57 -13.65 -43.21 -3.68
C SER A 57 -13.00 -42.02 -4.41
N PRO A 58 -12.12 -41.24 -3.74
CA PRO A 58 -11.36 -40.17 -4.39
C PRO A 58 -10.58 -40.65 -5.63
N TYR A 59 -10.09 -41.89 -5.61
CA TYR A 59 -9.39 -42.51 -6.73
C TYR A 59 -10.29 -42.72 -7.95
N ASP A 60 -11.53 -43.20 -7.77
CA ASP A 60 -12.47 -43.38 -8.88
C ASP A 60 -12.83 -42.04 -9.52
N ILE A 61 -13.04 -41.01 -8.69
CA ILE A 61 -13.36 -39.66 -9.15
C ILE A 61 -12.16 -39.07 -9.89
N PHE A 62 -10.95 -39.23 -9.36
CA PHE A 62 -9.74 -38.78 -10.05
C PHE A 62 -9.61 -39.41 -11.43
N ASN A 63 -9.76 -40.73 -11.55
CA ASN A 63 -9.66 -41.41 -12.85
C ASN A 63 -10.68 -40.87 -13.86
N ALA A 64 -11.88 -40.51 -13.40
CA ALA A 64 -12.92 -39.91 -14.24
C ALA A 64 -12.63 -38.45 -14.65
N LEU A 65 -11.94 -37.67 -13.81
CA LEU A 65 -11.68 -36.25 -14.04
C LEU A 65 -10.30 -35.97 -14.67
N LYS A 66 -9.31 -36.85 -14.44
CA LYS A 66 -7.90 -36.68 -14.81
C LYS A 66 -7.75 -36.27 -16.27
N SER A 67 -8.32 -37.06 -17.19
CA SER A 67 -8.21 -36.82 -18.63
C SER A 67 -8.85 -35.50 -19.11
N LYS A 68 -9.80 -34.93 -18.36
CA LYS A 68 -10.41 -33.63 -18.66
C LYS A 68 -9.50 -32.49 -18.20
N ILE A 69 -8.91 -32.64 -17.02
CA ILE A 69 -8.05 -31.63 -16.40
C ILE A 69 -6.67 -31.61 -17.09
N GLU A 70 -6.08 -32.76 -17.42
CA GLU A 70 -4.78 -32.85 -18.12
C GLU A 70 -4.80 -32.27 -19.54
N LYS A 71 -5.98 -32.11 -20.16
CA LYS A 71 -6.11 -31.40 -21.45
C LYS A 71 -5.84 -29.91 -21.36
N LEU A 72 -5.79 -29.34 -20.15
CA LEU A 72 -5.49 -27.94 -19.97
C LEU A 72 -4.01 -27.69 -20.30
N PRO A 73 -3.69 -26.75 -21.20
CA PRO A 73 -2.31 -26.56 -21.69
C PRO A 73 -1.33 -26.11 -20.59
N TYR A 74 -1.85 -25.70 -19.43
CA TYR A 74 -1.10 -25.24 -18.28
C TYR A 74 -0.90 -26.30 -17.19
N ILE A 75 -1.33 -27.53 -17.41
CA ILE A 75 -1.14 -28.64 -16.47
C ILE A 75 -0.11 -29.60 -17.04
N GLU A 76 0.91 -29.90 -16.25
CA GLU A 76 1.96 -30.87 -16.58
C GLU A 76 1.58 -32.26 -16.06
N LYS A 77 1.11 -32.32 -14.81
CA LYS A 77 0.83 -33.56 -14.11
C LYS A 77 -0.24 -33.34 -13.05
N LEU A 78 -1.01 -34.39 -12.80
CA LEU A 78 -1.92 -34.48 -11.67
C LEU A 78 -1.59 -35.70 -10.81
N GLU A 79 -1.70 -35.53 -9.50
CA GLU A 79 -1.50 -36.60 -8.53
C GLU A 79 -2.57 -36.59 -7.46
N ILE A 80 -2.81 -37.76 -6.84
CA ILE A 80 -3.61 -37.84 -5.63
C ILE A 80 -2.68 -38.16 -4.46
N VAL A 81 -2.71 -37.33 -3.44
CA VAL A 81 -2.07 -37.62 -2.15
C VAL A 81 -3.04 -37.28 -1.04
N ASN A 82 -3.26 -38.23 -0.12
CA ASN A 82 -4.17 -38.09 1.01
C ASN A 82 -5.59 -37.62 0.61
N GLY A 83 -6.07 -37.99 -0.59
CA GLY A 83 -7.40 -37.61 -1.10
C GLY A 83 -7.52 -36.21 -1.72
N TYR A 84 -6.45 -35.43 -1.72
CA TYR A 84 -6.39 -34.17 -2.46
C TYR A 84 -5.94 -34.41 -3.91
N LEU A 85 -6.46 -33.58 -4.84
CA LEU A 85 -5.94 -33.52 -6.19
C LEU A 85 -4.85 -32.46 -6.24
N ASN A 86 -3.61 -32.89 -6.42
CA ASN A 86 -2.49 -31.99 -6.59
C ASN A 86 -2.17 -31.77 -8.06
N ILE A 87 -1.73 -30.55 -8.37
CA ILE A 87 -1.59 -30.00 -9.72
C ILE A 87 -0.18 -29.47 -9.87
N PHE A 88 0.53 -30.01 -10.85
CA PHE A 88 1.82 -29.51 -11.30
C PHE A 88 1.59 -28.69 -12.57
N VAL A 89 2.01 -27.44 -12.56
CA VAL A 89 1.85 -26.49 -13.66
C VAL A 89 2.96 -26.71 -14.68
N SER A 90 2.61 -26.58 -15.96
CA SER A 90 3.59 -26.68 -17.04
C SER A 90 4.75 -25.71 -16.87
N LYS A 91 5.98 -26.24 -16.78
CA LYS A 91 7.21 -25.43 -16.79
C LYS A 91 7.26 -24.48 -17.98
N LYS A 92 6.76 -24.90 -19.15
CA LYS A 92 6.70 -24.06 -20.35
C LYS A 92 5.97 -22.75 -20.10
N ILE A 93 4.82 -22.80 -19.43
CA ILE A 93 4.02 -21.62 -19.14
C ILE A 93 4.66 -20.77 -18.04
N LEU A 94 5.31 -21.40 -17.07
CA LEU A 94 6.12 -20.66 -16.09
C LEU A 94 7.21 -19.86 -16.80
N PHE A 95 7.96 -20.47 -17.72
CA PHE A 95 8.98 -19.77 -18.51
C PHE A 95 8.40 -18.66 -19.40
N GLU A 96 7.25 -18.87 -20.03
CA GLU A 96 6.57 -17.83 -20.81
C GLU A 96 6.13 -16.64 -19.93
N ASN A 97 5.66 -16.91 -18.71
CA ASN A 97 5.34 -15.87 -17.73
C ASN A 97 6.59 -15.12 -17.27
N PHE A 98 7.68 -15.83 -16.94
CA PHE A 98 8.96 -15.21 -16.60
C PHE A 98 9.49 -14.34 -17.74
N LYS A 99 9.46 -14.84 -18.98
CA LYS A 99 9.81 -14.07 -20.17
C LYS A 99 8.94 -12.81 -20.28
N THR A 100 7.64 -12.92 -20.03
CA THR A 100 6.74 -11.76 -20.02
C THR A 100 7.12 -10.74 -18.94
N ILE A 101 7.46 -11.18 -17.73
CA ILE A 101 7.91 -10.32 -16.64
C ILE A 101 9.22 -9.62 -17.03
N LEU A 102 10.19 -10.35 -17.58
CA LEU A 102 11.48 -9.78 -18.01
C LEU A 102 11.31 -8.76 -19.14
N LEU A 103 10.47 -9.05 -20.14
CA LEU A 103 10.20 -8.15 -21.26
C LEU A 103 9.41 -6.90 -20.84
N LYS A 104 8.46 -7.04 -19.92
CA LYS A 104 7.66 -5.90 -19.42
C LYS A 104 8.36 -5.12 -18.32
N ASN A 105 9.33 -5.71 -17.62
CA ASN A 105 10.05 -5.13 -16.49
C ASN A 105 9.07 -4.51 -15.47
N SER A 106 9.29 -3.27 -15.02
CA SER A 106 8.43 -2.57 -14.06
C SER A 106 6.98 -2.43 -14.54
N LYS A 107 6.72 -2.44 -15.86
CA LYS A 107 5.36 -2.35 -16.42
C LYS A 107 4.53 -3.61 -16.18
N PHE A 108 5.14 -4.72 -15.76
CA PHE A 108 4.40 -5.92 -15.39
C PHE A 108 3.49 -5.67 -14.17
N LEU A 109 3.92 -4.80 -13.25
CA LEU A 109 3.18 -4.44 -12.04
C LEU A 109 2.10 -3.38 -12.31
N GLU A 110 2.14 -2.74 -13.49
CA GLU A 110 1.16 -1.73 -13.86
C GLU A 110 -0.18 -2.36 -14.19
N ASN A 111 -1.25 -1.74 -13.70
CA ASN A 111 -2.62 -2.14 -14.01
C ASN A 111 -3.49 -0.89 -14.21
N ASN A 112 -4.71 -1.07 -14.71
CA ASN A 112 -5.63 0.02 -15.01
C ASN A 112 -6.83 0.10 -14.05
N LEU A 113 -6.68 -0.34 -12.80
CA LEU A 113 -7.77 -0.30 -11.81
C LEU A 113 -8.27 1.14 -11.58
N GLY A 114 -7.36 2.10 -11.54
CA GLY A 114 -7.67 3.51 -11.28
C GLY A 114 -8.26 4.27 -12.45
N ARG A 115 -8.21 3.76 -13.67
CA ARG A 115 -8.83 4.37 -14.86
C ARG A 115 -8.51 5.87 -15.03
N ARG A 116 -7.29 6.29 -14.66
CA ARG A 116 -6.82 7.69 -14.66
C ARG A 116 -7.62 8.64 -13.77
N GLN A 117 -8.36 8.12 -12.80
CA GLN A 117 -9.04 8.93 -11.77
C GLN A 117 -8.01 9.70 -10.96
N LYS A 118 -8.37 10.92 -10.57
CA LYS A 118 -7.56 11.75 -9.69
C LYS A 118 -7.67 11.21 -8.26
N LEU A 119 -6.53 11.13 -7.58
CA LEU A 119 -6.47 10.73 -6.18
C LEU A 119 -5.53 11.68 -5.45
N ILE A 120 -6.02 12.27 -4.37
CA ILE A 120 -5.19 13.06 -3.46
C ILE A 120 -4.81 12.15 -2.30
N ILE A 121 -3.53 12.16 -1.95
CA ILE A 121 -3.02 11.49 -0.75
C ILE A 121 -2.36 12.56 0.10
N GLU A 122 -3.04 12.91 1.18
CA GLU A 122 -2.52 13.78 2.21
C GLU A 122 -1.85 12.95 3.31
N TYR A 123 -0.63 13.32 3.71
CA TYR A 123 0.11 12.59 4.74
C TYR A 123 1.21 13.46 5.37
N VAL A 124 1.71 12.99 6.52
CA VAL A 124 2.58 13.72 7.46
C VAL A 124 1.88 14.88 8.14
N SER A 125 1.44 15.90 7.38
CA SER A 125 0.66 17.08 7.80
C SER A 125 0.93 17.55 9.24
N ALA A 126 2.20 17.58 9.62
CA ALA A 126 2.61 17.99 10.96
C ALA A 126 2.48 19.51 11.05
N ASN A 127 1.98 19.99 12.19
CA ASN A 127 1.90 21.42 12.45
C ASN A 127 3.30 22.04 12.34
N PRO A 128 3.44 23.24 11.74
CA PRO A 128 4.71 23.90 11.47
C PRO A 128 5.27 24.57 12.73
N THR A 129 5.32 23.84 13.84
CA THR A 129 5.72 24.36 15.15
C THR A 129 7.11 23.91 15.57
N GLY A 130 7.72 22.94 14.88
CA GLY A 130 9.06 22.44 15.17
C GLY A 130 9.53 21.39 14.18
N PRO A 131 10.66 20.71 14.48
CA PRO A 131 11.22 19.66 13.63
C PRO A 131 10.37 18.39 13.63
N LEU A 132 10.44 17.66 12.52
CA LEU A 132 9.82 16.34 12.41
C LEU A 132 10.52 15.32 13.32
N HIS A 133 9.76 14.37 13.85
CA HIS A 133 10.24 13.26 14.66
C HIS A 133 9.95 11.90 13.99
N LEU A 134 10.40 10.81 14.61
CA LEU A 134 10.26 9.45 14.06
C LEU A 134 8.79 9.06 13.77
N GLY A 135 7.84 9.63 14.52
CA GLY A 135 6.41 9.44 14.27
C GLY A 135 5.98 9.98 12.91
N ASN A 136 6.50 11.14 12.49
CA ASN A 136 6.24 11.69 11.17
C ASN A 136 6.88 10.86 10.05
N ALA A 137 8.06 10.28 10.31
CA ALA A 137 8.75 9.43 9.34
C ALA A 137 7.90 8.20 8.97
N ARG A 138 7.22 7.57 9.94
CA ARG A 138 6.26 6.49 9.66
C ARG A 138 5.15 6.94 8.70
N GLY A 139 4.57 8.12 8.95
CA GLY A 139 3.55 8.72 8.06
C GLY A 139 4.08 8.97 6.66
N ALA A 140 5.31 9.47 6.54
CA ALA A 140 6.00 9.70 5.27
C ALA A 140 6.16 8.41 4.46
N VAL A 141 6.64 7.32 5.08
CA VAL A 141 6.81 6.01 4.41
C VAL A 141 5.49 5.46 3.91
N ILE A 142 4.46 5.45 4.76
CA ILE A 142 3.14 4.89 4.41
C ILE A 142 2.53 5.68 3.24
N GLY A 143 2.52 7.02 3.33
CA GLY A 143 1.95 7.87 2.28
C GLY A 143 2.67 7.72 0.94
N ASP A 144 4.01 7.69 0.94
CA ASP A 144 4.77 7.50 -0.29
C ASP A 144 4.56 6.12 -0.92
N ILE A 145 4.50 5.06 -0.13
CA ILE A 145 4.24 3.71 -0.64
C ILE A 145 2.84 3.65 -1.25
N LEU A 146 1.83 4.17 -0.56
CA LEU A 146 0.47 4.24 -1.10
C LEU A 146 0.43 5.01 -2.41
N ALA A 147 1.08 6.19 -2.48
CA ALA A 147 1.15 6.97 -3.69
C ALA A 147 1.80 6.21 -4.85
N LYS A 148 2.88 5.46 -4.60
CA LYS A 148 3.54 4.62 -5.61
C LYS A 148 2.62 3.49 -6.09
N LEU A 149 1.93 2.80 -5.17
CA LEU A 149 1.01 1.71 -5.51
C LEU A 149 -0.20 2.19 -6.33
N PHE A 150 -0.76 3.36 -5.98
CA PHE A 150 -1.85 3.95 -6.74
C PHE A 150 -1.39 4.46 -8.10
N LYS A 151 -0.16 5.03 -8.22
CA LYS A 151 0.43 5.37 -9.53
C LYS A 151 0.60 4.13 -10.42
N LEU A 152 1.11 3.01 -9.87
CA LEU A 152 1.20 1.73 -10.59
C LEU A 152 -0.19 1.21 -11.02
N SER A 153 -1.25 1.56 -10.29
CA SER A 153 -2.63 1.21 -10.64
C SER A 153 -3.32 2.23 -11.56
N ASN A 154 -2.54 3.08 -12.24
CA ASN A 154 -3.00 4.10 -13.18
C ASN A 154 -3.96 5.16 -12.57
N PHE A 155 -3.76 5.54 -11.32
CA PHE A 155 -4.35 6.75 -10.75
C PHE A 155 -3.49 7.98 -11.06
N LYS A 156 -4.12 9.15 -11.22
CA LYS A 156 -3.44 10.45 -11.22
C LYS A 156 -3.28 10.92 -9.77
N VAL A 157 -2.20 10.48 -9.14
CA VAL A 157 -1.94 10.76 -7.72
C VAL A 157 -1.26 12.11 -7.52
N THR A 158 -1.83 12.94 -6.66
CA THR A 158 -1.23 14.15 -6.09
C THR A 158 -0.92 13.90 -4.62
N LYS A 159 0.31 14.17 -4.21
CA LYS A 159 0.80 14.05 -2.82
C LYS A 159 0.75 15.43 -2.17
N GLU A 160 -0.06 15.57 -1.13
CA GLU A 160 -0.31 16.86 -0.49
C GLU A 160 0.13 16.87 0.97
N TYR A 161 0.66 18.00 1.40
CA TYR A 161 1.00 18.28 2.79
C TYR A 161 0.09 19.40 3.26
N TYR A 162 -0.74 19.13 4.26
CA TYR A 162 -1.56 20.16 4.89
C TYR A 162 -0.76 20.89 5.97
N VAL A 163 -0.73 22.21 5.89
CA VAL A 163 -0.03 23.10 6.81
C VAL A 163 -1.06 23.87 7.62
N ASN A 164 -1.22 23.50 8.89
CA ASN A 164 -2.00 24.31 9.82
C ASN A 164 -1.17 25.50 10.32
N ASP A 165 -1.27 26.62 9.62
CA ASP A 165 -0.54 27.86 9.90
C ASP A 165 -1.33 28.85 10.77
N ARG A 166 -2.38 28.39 11.48
CA ARG A 166 -3.18 29.22 12.39
C ARG A 166 -3.49 28.52 13.72
N GLY A 167 -4.07 29.28 14.65
CA GLY A 167 -4.54 28.76 15.94
C GLY A 167 -3.51 28.87 17.07
N ARG A 168 -3.89 28.36 18.25
CA ARG A 168 -3.19 28.58 19.52
C ARG A 168 -1.72 28.16 19.50
N GLN A 169 -1.39 27.04 18.87
CA GLN A 169 0.00 26.57 18.78
C GLN A 169 0.90 27.55 18.01
N ILE A 170 0.37 28.20 16.99
CA ILE A 170 1.11 29.19 16.20
C ILE A 170 1.26 30.49 16.99
N GLU A 171 0.27 30.87 17.79
CA GLU A 171 0.40 32.01 18.71
C GLU A 171 1.45 31.77 19.79
N ILE A 172 1.42 30.60 20.45
CA ILE A 172 2.44 30.19 21.43
C ILE A 172 3.84 30.19 20.79
N LEU A 173 3.95 29.74 19.55
CA LEU A 173 5.21 29.75 18.80
C LEU A 173 5.74 31.18 18.60
N VAL A 174 4.88 32.11 18.19
CA VAL A 174 5.26 33.54 18.05
C VAL A 174 5.63 34.14 19.41
N ASP A 175 4.87 33.83 20.46
CA ASP A 175 5.15 34.29 21.82
C ASP A 175 6.51 33.77 22.34
N SER A 176 6.84 32.52 22.03
CA SER A 176 8.14 31.91 22.35
C SER A 176 9.29 32.69 21.69
N ILE A 177 9.12 33.09 20.43
CA ILE A 177 10.11 33.89 19.70
C ILE A 177 10.23 35.30 20.30
N LEU A 178 9.10 35.95 20.62
CA LEU A 178 9.09 37.27 21.26
C LEU A 178 9.82 37.28 22.60
N TYR A 179 9.60 36.26 23.44
CA TYR A 179 10.32 36.10 24.70
C TYR A 179 11.84 36.08 24.49
N HIS A 180 12.34 35.32 23.50
CA HIS A 180 13.77 35.29 23.17
C HIS A 180 14.31 36.59 22.55
N LEU A 181 13.43 37.46 22.05
CA LEU A 181 13.76 38.82 21.61
C LEU A 181 13.73 39.84 22.76
N GLY A 182 13.50 39.39 24.01
CA GLY A 182 13.32 40.25 25.17
C GLY A 182 11.98 40.97 25.19
N GLN A 183 10.98 40.45 24.47
CA GLN A 183 9.62 40.98 24.42
C GLN A 183 8.67 40.02 25.15
N GLY A 184 8.28 40.37 26.38
CA GLY A 184 7.35 39.58 27.18
C GLY A 184 8.02 38.72 28.26
N GLU A 185 7.20 38.04 29.05
CA GLU A 185 7.60 37.22 30.19
C GLU A 185 7.59 35.73 29.84
N TYR A 186 8.36 34.94 30.60
CA TYR A 186 8.43 33.49 30.42
C TYR A 186 7.07 32.83 30.67
N ASN A 187 6.77 31.79 29.88
CA ASN A 187 5.62 30.92 30.06
C ASN A 187 6.04 29.46 29.84
N GLU A 188 5.52 28.56 30.67
CA GLU A 188 5.80 27.12 30.60
C GLU A 188 5.32 26.46 29.29
N GLU A 189 4.30 27.03 28.62
CA GLU A 189 3.78 26.55 27.35
C GLU A 189 4.72 26.84 26.15
N PHE A 190 5.74 27.69 26.33
CA PHE A 190 6.61 28.09 25.24
C PHE A 190 7.43 26.93 24.69
N TYR A 191 7.62 26.94 23.37
CA TYR A 191 8.51 26.01 22.70
C TYR A 191 9.96 26.28 23.15
N GLN A 192 10.67 25.23 23.58
CA GLN A 192 12.01 25.33 24.18
C GLN A 192 13.14 24.80 23.29
N GLY A 193 12.86 24.40 22.05
CA GLY A 193 13.88 23.82 21.18
C GLY A 193 14.90 24.85 20.70
N ASP A 194 16.14 24.43 20.41
CA ASP A 194 17.22 25.33 19.98
C ASP A 194 16.86 26.15 18.72
N TYR A 195 16.04 25.58 17.84
CA TYR A 195 15.51 26.28 16.65
C TYR A 195 14.74 27.55 16.99
N ILE A 196 14.15 27.69 18.18
CA ILE A 196 13.44 28.89 18.61
C ILE A 196 14.44 30.05 18.76
N LYS A 197 15.60 29.79 19.36
CA LYS A 197 16.67 30.79 19.49
C LYS A 197 17.24 31.17 18.13
N GLU A 198 17.49 30.19 17.27
CA GLU A 198 17.95 30.42 15.89
C GLU A 198 16.97 31.32 15.12
N VAL A 199 15.67 31.03 15.20
CA VAL A 199 14.64 31.84 14.54
C VAL A 199 14.55 33.23 15.15
N ALA A 200 14.67 33.37 16.47
CA ALA A 200 14.71 34.68 17.13
C ALA A 200 15.90 35.52 16.64
N GLU A 201 17.09 34.94 16.47
CA GLU A 201 18.24 35.64 15.88
C GLU A 201 17.97 36.07 14.43
N ILE A 202 17.36 35.20 13.62
CA ILE A 202 16.96 35.54 12.24
C ILE A 202 15.97 36.72 12.27
N VAL A 203 14.96 36.68 13.11
CA VAL A 203 13.98 37.76 13.25
C VAL A 203 14.65 39.07 13.67
N LYS A 204 15.52 39.03 14.69
CA LYS A 204 16.26 40.21 15.18
C LYS A 204 17.10 40.87 14.09
N ASN A 205 17.68 40.08 13.20
CA ASN A 205 18.50 40.57 12.10
C ASN A 205 17.68 41.10 10.91
N ASN A 206 16.42 40.65 10.75
CA ASN A 206 15.59 41.00 9.60
C ASN A 206 14.53 42.08 9.91
N LEU A 207 14.15 42.26 11.17
CA LEU A 207 13.11 43.20 11.57
C LEU A 207 13.65 44.33 12.45
N LYS A 208 13.28 45.56 12.12
CA LYS A 208 13.54 46.75 12.96
C LYS A 208 12.54 46.89 14.11
N THR A 209 11.32 46.40 13.91
CA THR A 209 10.23 46.39 14.88
C THR A 209 9.63 44.99 14.94
N PHE A 210 9.27 44.54 16.14
CA PHE A 210 8.79 43.18 16.37
C PHE A 210 7.28 43.06 16.14
N ASP A 211 6.86 43.23 14.89
CA ASP A 211 5.49 42.97 14.46
C ASP A 211 5.18 41.47 14.43
N ARG A 212 4.09 41.06 15.09
CA ARG A 212 3.71 39.64 15.24
C ARG A 212 3.47 38.94 13.90
N LYS A 213 2.88 39.62 12.91
CA LYS A 213 2.55 39.01 11.62
C LYS A 213 3.82 38.72 10.82
N GLU A 214 4.76 39.66 10.81
CA GLU A 214 6.07 39.45 10.16
C GLU A 214 6.89 38.38 10.88
N ILE A 215 6.89 38.35 12.21
CA ILE A 215 7.52 37.27 12.99
C ILE A 215 6.94 35.92 12.60
N LYS A 216 5.60 35.78 12.64
CA LYS A 216 4.91 34.55 12.24
C LYS A 216 5.35 34.10 10.84
N LYS A 217 5.37 35.01 9.87
CA LYS A 217 5.75 34.72 8.48
C LYS A 217 7.19 34.22 8.36
N ILE A 218 8.15 34.87 9.01
CA ILE A 218 9.57 34.46 9.01
C ILE A 218 9.72 33.09 9.69
N THR A 219 9.11 32.91 10.85
CA THR A 219 9.15 31.68 11.64
C THR A 219 8.59 30.49 10.86
N LEU A 220 7.38 30.61 10.30
CA LEU A 220 6.76 29.54 9.53
C LEU A 220 7.58 29.18 8.30
N LYS A 221 8.10 30.18 7.59
CA LYS A 221 8.97 29.94 6.44
C LYS A 221 10.22 29.16 6.84
N TYR A 222 10.88 29.53 7.94
CA TYR A 222 12.06 28.82 8.44
C TYR A 222 11.73 27.36 8.76
N ILE A 223 10.69 27.12 9.55
CA ILE A 223 10.30 25.77 9.99
C ILE A 223 9.91 24.91 8.78
N LEU A 224 9.05 25.42 7.89
CA LEU A 224 8.61 24.69 6.71
C LEU A 224 9.78 24.34 5.79
N ASP A 225 10.67 25.30 5.50
CA ASP A 225 11.73 25.06 4.53
C ASP A 225 12.91 24.25 5.12
N LYS A 226 13.31 24.54 6.36
CA LYS A 226 14.51 23.96 6.98
C LYS A 226 14.22 22.72 7.81
N LEU A 227 13.10 22.69 8.53
CA LEU A 227 12.81 21.65 9.53
C LEU A 227 11.78 20.62 9.05
N ILE A 228 11.02 20.91 8.00
CA ILE A 228 10.02 20.00 7.43
C ILE A 228 10.42 19.55 6.02
N LYS A 229 10.42 20.46 5.03
CA LYS A 229 10.65 20.12 3.61
C LYS A 229 12.03 19.50 3.39
N LYS A 230 13.09 20.11 3.90
CA LYS A 230 14.47 19.62 3.71
C LYS A 230 14.69 18.23 4.35
N PRO A 231 14.25 17.96 5.60
CA PRO A 231 14.30 16.61 6.15
C PRO A 231 13.48 15.59 5.38
N LEU A 232 12.24 15.91 4.97
CA LEU A 232 11.42 15.01 4.13
C LEU A 232 12.10 14.69 2.81
N GLN A 233 12.67 15.69 2.14
CA GLN A 233 13.40 15.49 0.90
C GLN A 233 14.62 14.59 1.09
N LYS A 234 15.39 14.78 2.16
CA LYS A 234 16.52 13.90 2.53
C LYS A 234 16.07 12.48 2.86
N PHE A 235 14.90 12.34 3.46
CA PHE A 235 14.28 11.05 3.77
C PHE A 235 13.74 10.32 2.52
N GLY A 236 13.67 11.01 1.37
CA GLY A 236 13.19 10.45 0.10
C GLY A 236 11.71 10.73 -0.18
N THR A 237 11.07 11.57 0.63
CA THR A 237 9.67 11.98 0.49
C THR A 237 9.58 13.39 -0.08
N GLN A 238 8.80 13.53 -1.15
CA GLN A 238 8.53 14.80 -1.81
C GLN A 238 7.03 15.00 -1.93
N PHE A 239 6.55 16.23 -1.83
CA PHE A 239 5.13 16.56 -1.98
C PHE A 239 4.94 17.38 -3.25
N ASP A 240 3.80 17.21 -3.90
CA ASP A 240 3.42 17.99 -5.08
C ASP A 240 2.91 19.37 -4.66
N ASN A 241 2.11 19.43 -3.58
CA ASN A 241 1.56 20.66 -3.02
C ASN A 241 1.73 20.74 -1.50
N PHE A 242 1.90 21.97 -1.00
CA PHE A 242 1.67 22.32 0.40
C PHE A 242 0.43 23.21 0.47
N TYR A 243 -0.63 22.72 1.09
CA TYR A 243 -1.89 23.44 1.23
C TYR A 243 -1.91 24.10 2.61
N PHE A 244 -2.13 25.42 2.64
CA PHE A 244 -2.17 26.20 3.88
C PHE A 244 -3.61 26.35 4.33
N GLU A 245 -3.82 26.41 5.64
CA GLU A 245 -5.14 26.60 6.23
C GLU A 245 -5.72 28.01 5.97
N THR A 246 -4.86 28.96 5.56
CA THR A 246 -5.22 30.34 5.19
C THR A 246 -5.36 30.58 3.69
#